data_AF-A0A6P3VJ12-F1
#
_entry.id   AF-A0A6P3VJ12-F1
#
_cell.length_a   1.000
_cell.length_b   1.000
_cell.length_c   1.000
_cell.angle_alpha   90.00
_cell.angle_beta   90.00
_cell.angle_gamma   90.00
#
_symmetry.space_group_name_H-M   'P 1'
#
loop_
_entity.id
_entity.type
_entity.pdbx_description
1 polymer ?
#
loop_
_entity_poly.entity_id
_entity_poly.type
_entity_poly.pdbx_seq_one_letter_code
_entity_poly.pdbx_strand_id
1 'polypeptide(L)'
;MSLLVSTWRTVGVFFILLMQSVSATDCTCELTSAEKPFPKGELLSIETAAVECNQKFQSAKRTEEAALRLGLHQRLLQLQGDVSALEREDDGGLYGAVSLRIIELELAEILQLLDKLNRTHLMHRNLSTDVNATMHEVRAELKQLEKYDHMQIAQKLEENKRLQRNLAQCQEELQATPPPPTPTPGNCPQGHLVNVEGPRTYTITQYGTSYTYGAWGRDPRPAPGKESWYWLTPLTSSNAFANYVRQYTSLSALIAGVAPKDFSIASGNPTTNTIQGPNMVMYGDALYYGCYNNPSVCRFNLTSRAVTTAPLPPNSGINNKVPFCHLEACYVYTDLDLLTDESAVWVVSTSAENYGNVIISEVEPGDTPRLRPPMKTSLHKRTATNTFMVCGVLYATRYVDKETEEIFYSFDTQSGLERYNLSIRFRKMQTNIQSLNYSPLDHKLYVFSDAYAITYDVIFE
;
A
#
# COMPACT_ATOMS: atom_id res chain seq x y z
N MET A 1 -90.32 -8.11 54.03
CA MET A 1 -90.35 -7.65 52.63
C MET A 1 -88.92 -7.63 52.10
N SER A 2 -88.65 -8.52 51.13
CA SER A 2 -87.57 -8.50 50.11
C SER A 2 -86.11 -8.38 50.59
N LEU A 3 -85.33 -9.46 50.72
CA LEU A 3 -84.57 -10.23 49.68
C LEU A 3 -83.59 -9.31 48.90
N LEU A 4 -82.30 -9.57 48.66
CA LEU A 4 -81.30 -10.63 48.94
C LEU A 4 -79.95 -10.07 48.39
N VAL A 5 -78.83 -10.33 49.10
CA VAL A 5 -77.50 -10.84 48.65
C VAL A 5 -76.86 -10.21 47.40
N SER A 6 -75.75 -9.47 47.50
CA SER A 6 -74.33 -9.84 47.75
C SER A 6 -73.54 -10.40 46.54
N THR A 7 -72.42 -9.72 46.26
CA THR A 7 -71.07 -10.23 45.94
C THR A 7 -70.77 -11.02 44.65
N TRP A 8 -69.80 -10.43 43.92
CA TRP A 8 -68.54 -11.01 43.41
C TRP A 8 -68.47 -11.81 42.08
N ARG A 9 -67.46 -11.38 41.31
CA ARG A 9 -66.47 -12.13 40.50
C ARG A 9 -66.79 -12.53 39.04
N THR A 10 -65.94 -11.97 38.17
CA THR A 10 -65.20 -12.58 37.04
C THR A 10 -65.94 -13.03 35.77
N VAL A 11 -65.15 -13.06 34.68
CA VAL A 11 -65.38 -13.64 33.35
C VAL A 11 -66.05 -12.66 32.37
N GLY A 12 -65.59 -12.46 31.14
CA GLY A 12 -64.55 -13.15 30.38
C GLY A 12 -64.29 -12.48 29.04
N VAL A 13 -63.18 -12.90 28.45
CA VAL A 13 -62.74 -12.63 27.07
C VAL A 13 -63.88 -12.97 26.10
N PHE A 14 -64.36 -11.98 25.35
CA PHE A 14 -65.19 -12.21 24.17
C PHE A 14 -64.35 -11.93 22.93
N PHE A 15 -63.89 -13.02 22.31
CA PHE A 15 -63.46 -13.08 20.92
C PHE A 15 -64.67 -12.70 20.06
N ILE A 16 -64.62 -11.54 19.40
CA ILE A 16 -65.56 -11.22 18.32
C ILE A 16 -64.96 -11.78 17.04
N LEU A 17 -65.39 -12.99 16.66
CA LEU A 17 -65.26 -13.50 15.30
C LEU A 17 -66.17 -12.66 14.40
N LEU A 18 -65.60 -11.67 13.71
CA LEU A 18 -66.22 -11.10 12.51
C LEU A 18 -66.05 -12.11 11.38
N MET A 19 -67.10 -12.89 11.10
CA MET A 19 -67.24 -13.57 9.83
C MET A 19 -67.40 -12.50 8.73
N GLN A 20 -66.37 -12.33 7.90
CA GLN A 20 -66.49 -11.65 6.63
C GLN A 20 -66.76 -12.68 5.54
N SER A 21 -67.94 -12.56 4.91
CA SER A 21 -68.30 -13.26 3.68
C SER A 21 -67.39 -12.80 2.54
N VAL A 22 -66.60 -13.71 1.99
CA VAL A 22 -65.77 -13.45 0.81
C VAL A 22 -66.66 -13.49 -0.44
N SER A 23 -66.91 -12.32 -1.02
CA SER A 23 -67.30 -12.14 -2.41
C SER A 23 -66.05 -11.71 -3.18
N ALA A 24 -65.55 -12.57 -4.05
CA ALA A 24 -64.35 -12.34 -4.83
C ALA A 24 -64.62 -11.31 -5.94
N THR A 25 -64.08 -10.10 -5.78
CA THR A 25 -63.34 -9.31 -6.79
C THR A 25 -62.69 -8.12 -6.10
N ASP A 26 -61.35 -8.05 -6.18
CA ASP A 26 -60.42 -7.08 -5.59
C ASP A 26 -60.29 -7.05 -4.06
N CYS A 27 -59.35 -7.85 -3.56
CA CYS A 27 -58.73 -7.61 -2.26
C CYS A 27 -57.78 -6.41 -2.36
N THR A 28 -58.25 -5.21 -1.99
CA THR A 28 -57.37 -4.05 -1.78
C THR A 28 -56.99 -3.96 -0.30
N CYS A 29 -55.69 -4.06 -0.01
CA CYS A 29 -55.15 -3.77 1.32
C CYS A 29 -54.96 -2.26 1.45
N GLU A 30 -55.83 -1.59 2.19
CA GLU A 30 -55.62 -0.20 2.58
C GLU A 30 -54.71 -0.17 3.82
N LEU A 31 -53.40 -0.01 3.58
CA LEU A 31 -52.39 0.08 4.63
C LEU A 31 -52.48 1.48 5.29
N THR A 32 -53.25 1.59 6.37
CA THR A 32 -53.26 2.78 7.21
C THR A 32 -52.11 2.71 8.22
N SER A 33 -50.98 3.31 7.86
CA SER A 33 -49.86 3.53 8.77
C SER A 33 -50.27 4.54 9.85
N ALA A 34 -50.22 4.14 11.13
CA ALA A 34 -50.38 5.03 12.27
C ALA A 34 -49.15 5.95 12.50
N GLU A 35 -48.06 5.69 11.78
CA GLU A 35 -46.80 6.42 11.91
C GLU A 35 -46.75 7.62 10.97
N LYS A 36 -46.25 8.75 11.49
CA LYS A 36 -46.05 9.97 10.70
C LYS A 36 -44.91 9.72 9.69
N PRO A 37 -45.09 10.04 8.41
CA PRO A 37 -44.05 9.85 7.41
C PRO A 37 -42.82 10.70 7.73
N PHE A 38 -41.63 10.15 7.45
CA PHE A 38 -40.37 10.86 7.66
C PHE A 38 -40.34 12.17 6.83
N PRO A 39 -40.00 13.32 7.43
CA PRO A 39 -40.01 14.62 6.75
C PRO A 39 -38.79 14.77 5.84
N LYS A 40 -38.82 14.08 4.69
CA LYS A 40 -37.74 14.07 3.68
C LYS A 40 -37.35 15.48 3.19
N GLY A 41 -38.31 16.42 3.16
CA GLY A 41 -38.07 17.81 2.76
C GLY A 41 -37.14 18.56 3.72
N GLU A 42 -37.30 18.33 5.03
CA GLU A 42 -36.43 18.94 6.05
C GLU A 42 -35.00 18.37 5.96
N LEU A 43 -34.86 17.06 5.71
CA LEU A 43 -33.55 16.43 5.50
C LEU A 43 -32.81 17.00 4.28
N LEU A 44 -33.51 17.21 3.17
CA LEU A 44 -32.94 17.82 1.95
C LEU A 44 -32.53 19.29 2.18
N SER A 45 -33.30 20.03 3.00
CA SER A 45 -32.96 21.40 3.39
C SER A 45 -31.66 21.44 4.20
N ILE A 46 -31.51 20.51 5.16
CA ILE A 46 -30.28 20.37 5.96
C ILE A 46 -29.09 19.98 5.09
N GLU A 47 -29.26 19.05 4.15
CA GLU A 47 -28.20 18.63 3.23
C GLU A 47 -27.73 19.81 2.36
N THR A 48 -28.68 20.60 1.87
CA THR A 48 -28.37 21.81 1.07
C THR A 48 -27.63 22.85 1.92
N ALA A 49 -28.09 23.13 3.15
CA ALA A 49 -27.44 24.05 4.07
C ALA A 49 -26.02 23.59 4.46
N ALA A 50 -25.80 22.28 4.62
CA ALA A 50 -24.49 21.72 4.91
C ALA A 50 -23.51 21.85 3.71
N VAL A 51 -24.00 21.61 2.49
CA VAL A 51 -23.21 21.80 1.26
C VAL A 51 -22.85 23.27 1.07
N GLU A 52 -23.80 24.18 1.25
CA GLU A 52 -23.56 25.63 1.18
C GLU A 52 -22.57 26.10 2.25
N CYS A 53 -22.67 25.58 3.48
CA CYS A 53 -21.72 25.87 4.56
C CYS A 53 -20.31 25.40 4.20
N ASN A 54 -20.18 24.18 3.66
CA ASN A 54 -18.90 23.65 3.22
C ASN A 54 -18.30 24.45 2.05
N GLN A 55 -19.13 24.90 1.10
CA GLN A 55 -18.70 25.76 0.00
C GLN A 55 -18.28 27.16 0.48
N LYS A 56 -18.99 27.78 1.43
CA LYS A 56 -18.60 29.05 2.07
C LYS A 56 -17.29 28.93 2.83
N PHE A 57 -17.06 27.81 3.50
CA PHE A 57 -15.83 27.55 4.23
C PHE A 57 -14.64 27.20 3.31
N GLN A 58 -14.87 26.48 2.20
CA GLN A 58 -13.82 26.19 1.20
C GLN A 58 -13.46 27.42 0.36
N SER A 59 -14.43 28.29 0.07
CA SER A 59 -14.18 29.57 -0.61
C SER A 59 -13.55 30.63 0.31
N ALA A 60 -13.54 30.40 1.63
CA ALA A 60 -12.79 31.18 2.60
C ALA A 60 -11.31 30.78 2.58
N LYS A 61 -10.58 31.53 1.75
CA LYS A 61 -9.15 31.44 1.47
C LYS A 61 -8.27 31.46 2.73
N ARG A 62 -8.01 30.28 3.30
CA ARG A 62 -6.79 30.04 4.13
C ARG A 62 -5.50 30.38 3.38
N THR A 63 -5.54 30.33 2.04
CA THR A 63 -4.42 30.69 1.17
C THR A 63 -4.20 32.20 1.02
N GLU A 64 -5.24 33.04 1.15
CA GLU A 64 -5.11 34.50 0.96
C GLU A 64 -4.52 35.16 2.20
N GLU A 65 -4.95 34.77 3.39
CA GLU A 65 -4.34 35.26 4.62
C GLU A 65 -2.87 34.83 4.71
N ALA A 66 -2.56 33.57 4.34
CA ALA A 66 -1.20 33.07 4.28
C ALA A 66 -0.34 33.83 3.25
N ALA A 67 -0.88 34.10 2.06
CA ALA A 67 -0.19 34.87 1.02
C ALA A 67 0.05 36.33 1.43
N LEU A 68 -0.93 36.97 2.08
CA LEU A 68 -0.78 38.35 2.58
C LEU A 68 0.26 38.45 3.71
N ARG A 69 0.31 37.47 4.62
CA ARG A 69 1.35 37.39 5.65
C ARG A 69 2.74 37.20 5.06
N LEU A 70 2.88 36.34 4.05
CA LEU A 70 4.14 36.12 3.36
C LEU A 70 4.61 37.39 2.62
N GLY A 71 3.71 38.05 1.88
CA GLY A 71 4.01 39.30 1.18
C GLY A 71 4.42 40.43 2.12
N LEU A 72 3.74 40.57 3.27
CA LEU A 72 4.11 41.53 4.30
C LEU A 72 5.51 41.24 4.88
N HIS A 73 5.82 39.98 5.17
CA HIS A 73 7.14 39.58 5.67
C HIS A 73 8.26 39.92 4.68
N GLN A 74 8.05 39.64 3.39
CA GLN A 74 9.04 39.94 2.35
C GLN A 74 9.27 41.45 2.19
N ARG A 75 8.20 42.27 2.23
CA ARG A 75 8.33 43.73 2.11
C ARG A 75 9.02 44.37 3.32
N LEU A 76 8.81 43.83 4.52
CA LEU A 76 9.53 44.27 5.73
C LEU A 76 11.04 43.96 5.65
N LEU A 77 11.43 42.81 5.10
CA LEU A 77 12.84 42.48 4.88
C LEU A 77 13.50 43.41 3.86
N GLN A 78 12.76 43.80 2.81
CA GLN A 78 13.25 44.74 1.81
C GLN A 78 13.43 46.14 2.40
N LEU A 79 12.44 46.63 3.14
CA LEU A 79 12.51 47.91 3.85
C LEU A 79 13.71 47.95 4.80
N GLN A 80 13.99 46.86 5.53
CA GLN A 80 15.15 46.76 6.40
C GLN A 80 16.47 46.92 5.63
N GLY A 81 16.57 46.32 4.45
CA GLY A 81 17.73 46.43 3.56
C GLY A 81 17.93 47.86 3.05
N ASP A 82 16.85 48.50 2.60
CA ASP A 82 16.86 49.85 2.03
C ASP A 82 17.13 50.92 3.10
N VAL A 83 16.59 50.76 4.31
CA VAL A 83 16.93 51.61 5.47
C VAL A 83 18.41 51.44 5.83
N SER A 84 18.93 50.21 5.84
CA SER A 84 20.36 49.97 6.10
C SER A 84 21.27 50.56 5.02
N ALA A 85 20.79 50.66 3.77
CA ALA A 85 21.52 51.32 2.69
C ALA A 85 21.49 52.84 2.87
N LEU A 86 20.34 53.42 3.21
CA LEU A 86 20.19 54.83 3.52
C LEU A 86 21.10 55.26 4.68
N GLU A 87 21.23 54.45 5.73
CA GLU A 87 22.13 54.70 6.86
C GLU A 87 23.61 54.69 6.47
N ARG A 88 24.00 53.91 5.46
CA ARG A 88 25.38 53.91 4.94
C ARG A 88 25.69 55.09 4.02
N GLU A 89 24.65 55.69 3.45
CA GLU A 89 24.75 56.89 2.61
C GLU A 89 24.81 58.19 3.43
N ASP A 90 24.72 58.11 4.76
CA ASP A 90 24.81 59.26 5.66
C ASP A 90 26.24 59.81 5.72
N ASP A 91 26.42 61.00 5.14
CA ASP A 91 27.68 61.76 5.14
C ASP A 91 27.74 62.80 6.27
N GLY A 92 26.85 62.72 7.27
CA GLY A 92 26.85 63.58 8.46
C GLY A 92 26.01 64.85 8.33
N GLY A 93 25.07 64.89 7.37
CA GLY A 93 24.14 66.00 7.25
C GLY A 93 23.00 65.84 6.24
N LEU A 94 23.09 64.94 5.25
CA LEU A 94 22.04 64.75 4.25
C LEU A 94 21.88 63.29 3.84
N TYR A 95 20.68 62.74 4.01
CA TYR A 95 20.34 61.43 3.45
C TYR A 95 20.15 61.51 1.92
N GLY A 96 20.46 60.41 1.23
CA GLY A 96 20.20 60.27 -0.20
C GLY A 96 18.72 60.44 -0.53
N ALA A 97 18.38 61.52 -1.26
CA ALA A 97 16.98 61.86 -1.58
C ALA A 97 16.25 60.75 -2.37
N VAL A 98 16.98 59.98 -3.18
CA VAL A 98 16.44 58.84 -3.93
C VAL A 98 16.08 57.69 -2.99
N SER A 99 17.00 57.32 -2.09
CA SER A 99 16.83 56.26 -1.11
C SER A 99 15.70 56.57 -0.12
N LEU A 100 15.58 57.83 0.32
CA LEU A 100 14.45 58.32 1.09
C LEU A 100 13.12 58.15 0.35
N ARG A 101 13.07 58.51 -0.94
CA ARG A 101 11.85 58.41 -1.74
C ARG A 101 11.44 56.95 -1.97
N ILE A 102 12.39 56.04 -2.11
CA ILE A 102 12.14 54.60 -2.21
C ILE A 102 11.48 54.12 -0.91
N ILE A 103 12.07 54.43 0.24
CA ILE A 103 11.54 54.05 1.56
C ILE A 103 10.12 54.58 1.80
N GLU A 104 9.82 55.83 1.41
CA GLU A 104 8.46 56.38 1.49
C GLU A 104 7.43 55.57 0.68
N LEU A 105 7.80 55.11 -0.51
CA LEU A 105 6.94 54.29 -1.37
C LEU A 105 6.77 52.88 -0.78
N GLU A 106 7.84 52.27 -0.28
CA GLU A 106 7.78 50.95 0.35
C GLU A 106 6.90 50.97 1.61
N LEU A 107 7.00 52.03 2.42
CA LEU A 107 6.18 52.19 3.62
C LEU A 107 4.69 52.34 3.28
N ALA A 108 4.36 53.07 2.20
CA ALA A 108 3.00 53.19 1.73
C ALA A 108 2.41 51.83 1.29
N GLU A 109 3.19 51.00 0.62
CA GLU A 109 2.77 49.64 0.22
C GLU A 109 2.60 48.71 1.42
N ILE A 110 3.50 48.78 2.41
CA ILE A 110 3.39 48.01 3.66
C ILE A 110 2.11 48.36 4.41
N LEU A 111 1.77 49.66 4.49
CA LEU A 111 0.53 50.12 5.12
C LEU A 111 -0.72 49.59 4.39
N GLN A 112 -0.69 49.53 3.06
CA GLN A 112 -1.78 48.92 2.27
C GLN A 112 -1.91 47.41 2.52
N LEU A 113 -0.79 46.69 2.62
CA LEU A 113 -0.79 45.25 2.94
C LEU A 113 -1.33 44.99 4.35
N LEU A 114 -0.98 45.82 5.32
CA LEU A 114 -1.48 45.74 6.69
C LEU A 114 -3.00 45.96 6.77
N ASP A 115 -3.53 46.98 6.07
CA ASP A 115 -4.97 47.22 6.01
C ASP A 115 -5.71 46.05 5.35
N LYS A 116 -5.19 45.53 4.23
CA LYS A 116 -5.76 44.36 3.54
C LYS A 116 -5.76 43.12 4.44
N LEU A 117 -4.65 42.84 5.13
CA LEU A 117 -4.54 41.73 6.07
C LEU A 117 -5.54 41.87 7.23
N ASN A 118 -5.69 43.07 7.79
CA ASN A 118 -6.61 43.32 8.90
C ASN A 118 -8.08 43.12 8.47
N ARG A 119 -8.46 43.59 7.28
CA ARG A 119 -9.80 43.36 6.70
C ARG A 119 -10.05 41.88 6.46
N THR A 120 -9.09 41.15 5.88
CA THR A 120 -9.20 39.70 5.64
C THR A 120 -9.34 38.91 6.95
N HIS A 121 -8.61 39.31 7.99
CA HIS A 121 -8.69 38.71 9.31
C HIS A 121 -10.05 38.95 10.00
N LEU A 122 -10.58 40.19 9.92
CA LEU A 122 -11.94 40.50 10.41
C LEU A 122 -13.02 39.70 9.66
N MET A 123 -12.92 39.58 8.34
CA MET A 123 -13.84 38.77 7.56
C MET A 123 -13.80 37.29 7.96
N HIS A 124 -12.61 36.71 8.13
CA HIS A 124 -12.46 35.32 8.61
C HIS A 124 -13.07 35.12 9.99
N ARG A 125 -12.91 36.08 10.90
CA ARG A 125 -13.49 35.99 12.24
C ARG A 125 -15.02 36.00 12.21
N ASN A 126 -15.62 36.90 11.41
CA ASN A 126 -17.08 36.97 11.24
C ASN A 126 -17.64 35.71 10.55
N LEU A 127 -16.94 35.20 9.54
CA LEU A 127 -17.32 33.95 8.89
C LEU A 127 -17.23 32.76 9.85
N SER A 128 -16.20 32.71 10.69
CA SER A 128 -16.07 31.65 11.71
C SER A 128 -17.21 31.70 12.75
N THR A 129 -17.68 32.89 13.13
CA THR A 129 -18.84 33.02 14.02
C THR A 129 -20.14 32.60 13.34
N ASP A 130 -20.31 32.93 12.06
CA ASP A 130 -21.46 32.55 11.24
C ASP A 130 -21.53 31.03 11.04
N VAL A 131 -20.42 30.41 10.64
CA VAL A 131 -20.30 28.95 10.49
C VAL A 131 -20.61 28.22 11.80
N ASN A 132 -20.13 28.73 12.94
CA ASN A 132 -20.44 28.15 14.24
C ASN A 132 -21.94 28.22 14.55
N ALA A 133 -22.59 29.35 14.26
CA ALA A 133 -24.03 29.50 14.45
C ALA A 133 -24.83 28.53 13.56
N THR A 134 -24.49 28.45 12.26
CA THR A 134 -25.13 27.52 11.31
C THR A 134 -24.92 26.05 11.70
N MET A 135 -23.73 25.68 12.18
CA MET A 135 -23.49 24.31 12.68
C MET A 135 -24.35 23.97 13.90
N HIS A 136 -24.57 24.92 14.81
CA HIS A 136 -25.44 24.70 15.96
C HIS A 136 -26.90 24.52 15.55
N GLU A 137 -27.37 25.27 14.55
CA GLU A 137 -28.71 25.17 13.99
C GLU A 137 -28.94 23.82 13.28
N VAL A 138 -28.07 23.44 12.35
CA VAL A 138 -28.11 22.15 11.65
C VAL A 138 -28.10 20.98 12.64
N ARG A 139 -27.30 21.08 13.70
CA ARG A 139 -27.24 20.04 14.74
C ARG A 139 -28.53 19.96 15.55
N ALA A 140 -29.23 21.07 15.77
CA ALA A 140 -30.50 21.08 16.45
C ALA A 140 -31.61 20.46 15.58
N GLU A 141 -31.61 20.74 14.28
CA GLU A 141 -32.57 20.17 13.33
C GLU A 141 -32.37 18.66 13.14
N LEU A 142 -31.12 18.20 12.99
CA LEU A 142 -30.82 16.77 12.91
C LEU A 142 -31.32 15.99 14.14
N LYS A 143 -31.24 16.59 15.34
CA LYS A 143 -31.79 16.00 16.57
C LYS A 143 -33.31 15.91 16.58
N GLN A 144 -34.02 16.81 15.87
CA GLN A 144 -35.46 16.69 15.73
C GLN A 144 -35.82 15.58 14.73
N LEU A 145 -35.07 15.48 13.63
CA LEU A 145 -35.24 14.44 12.63
C LEU A 145 -34.98 13.03 13.17
N GLU A 146 -34.06 12.88 14.12
CA GLU A 146 -33.80 11.62 14.83
C GLU A 146 -35.06 11.06 15.51
N LYS A 147 -36.01 11.92 15.93
CA LYS A 147 -37.27 11.48 16.55
C LYS A 147 -38.24 10.80 15.58
N TYR A 148 -38.05 10.99 14.28
CA TYR A 148 -38.86 10.36 13.22
C TYR A 148 -38.26 9.03 12.76
N ASP A 149 -37.09 8.65 13.27
CA ASP A 149 -36.43 7.39 12.95
C ASP A 149 -36.90 6.26 13.89
N HIS A 150 -38.14 5.81 13.67
CA HIS A 150 -38.77 4.74 14.45
C HIS A 150 -38.01 3.40 14.40
N MET A 151 -37.22 3.17 13.34
CA MET A 151 -36.39 1.96 13.19
C MET A 151 -34.96 2.12 13.77
N GLN A 152 -34.64 3.29 14.34
CA GLN A 152 -33.33 3.62 14.89
C GLN A 152 -32.20 3.38 13.87
N ILE A 153 -32.45 3.58 12.58
CA ILE A 153 -31.47 3.34 11.51
C ILE A 153 -30.27 4.28 11.66
N ALA A 154 -30.50 5.56 11.95
CA ALA A 154 -29.44 6.53 12.19
C ALA A 154 -28.63 6.17 13.43
N GLN A 155 -29.31 5.80 14.53
CA GLN A 155 -28.65 5.34 15.75
C GLN A 155 -27.85 4.05 15.50
N LYS A 156 -28.37 3.09 14.72
CA LYS A 156 -27.67 1.85 14.34
C LYS A 156 -26.50 2.11 13.41
N LEU A 157 -26.58 3.10 12.51
CA LEU A 157 -25.47 3.53 11.67
C LEU A 157 -24.37 4.22 12.49
N GLU A 158 -24.75 5.06 13.46
CA GLU A 158 -23.84 5.68 14.43
C GLU A 158 -23.18 4.61 15.31
N GLU A 159 -23.95 3.64 15.80
CA GLU A 159 -23.46 2.47 16.53
C GLU A 159 -22.55 1.60 15.67
N ASN A 160 -22.86 1.40 14.39
CA ASN A 160 -21.99 0.66 13.47
C ASN A 160 -20.66 1.40 13.26
N LYS A 161 -20.68 2.72 13.06
CA LYS A 161 -19.46 3.54 13.03
C LYS A 161 -18.70 3.54 14.36
N ARG A 162 -19.40 3.47 15.49
CA ARG A 162 -18.78 3.35 16.82
C ARG A 162 -18.16 1.97 17.00
N LEU A 163 -18.84 0.91 16.59
CA LEU A 163 -18.34 -0.46 16.59
C LEU A 163 -17.15 -0.62 15.66
N GLN A 164 -17.12 0.04 14.51
CA GLN A 164 -15.95 0.08 13.62
C GLN A 164 -14.76 0.78 14.27
N ARG A 165 -14.97 1.88 15.00
CA ARG A 165 -13.91 2.56 15.77
C ARG A 165 -13.45 1.73 16.96
N ASN A 166 -14.37 1.14 17.70
CA ASN A 166 -14.07 0.25 18.82
C ASN A 166 -13.38 -1.03 18.34
N LEU A 167 -13.68 -1.51 17.13
CA LEU A 167 -12.98 -2.62 16.50
C LEU A 167 -11.54 -2.23 16.18
N ALA A 168 -11.32 -1.03 15.61
CA ALA A 168 -9.97 -0.50 15.38
C ALA A 168 -9.18 -0.33 16.70
N GLN A 169 -9.84 0.14 17.76
CA GLN A 169 -9.23 0.28 19.08
C GLN A 169 -8.99 -1.08 19.76
N CYS A 170 -9.92 -2.04 19.65
CA CYS A 170 -9.71 -3.41 20.13
C CYS A 170 -8.57 -4.10 19.36
N GLN A 171 -8.39 -3.78 18.07
CA GLN A 171 -7.25 -4.26 17.29
C GLN A 171 -5.93 -3.65 17.80
N GLU A 172 -5.93 -2.39 18.26
CA GLU A 172 -4.79 -1.79 18.98
C GLU A 172 -4.59 -2.38 20.39
N GLU A 173 -5.66 -2.71 21.13
CA GLU A 173 -5.58 -3.30 22.47
C GLU A 173 -5.22 -4.80 22.45
N LEU A 174 -5.54 -5.54 21.37
CA LEU A 174 -5.06 -6.90 21.11
C LEU A 174 -3.54 -6.94 20.88
N GLN A 175 -2.92 -5.82 20.47
CA GLN A 175 -1.46 -5.67 20.44
C GLN A 175 -0.87 -5.43 21.84
N ALA A 176 -1.70 -5.28 22.87
CA ALA A 176 -1.31 -5.02 24.25
C ALA A 176 -1.87 -6.06 25.23
N THR A 177 -1.53 -7.35 25.07
CA THR A 177 -1.59 -8.33 26.16
C THR A 177 -0.34 -9.22 26.17
N PRO A 178 0.17 -9.63 27.36
CA PRO A 178 1.47 -10.29 27.46
C PRO A 178 1.40 -11.76 27.00
N PRO A 179 2.49 -12.29 26.42
CA PRO A 179 2.46 -13.56 25.70
C PRO A 179 2.38 -14.80 26.62
N PRO A 180 1.74 -15.90 26.16
CA PRO A 180 1.92 -17.24 26.71
C PRO A 180 3.38 -17.73 26.56
N PRO A 181 3.83 -18.72 27.37
CA PRO A 181 5.24 -19.07 27.46
C PRO A 181 5.78 -19.60 26.12
N THR A 182 6.79 -18.89 25.63
CA THR A 182 7.63 -19.19 24.48
C THR A 182 8.21 -20.61 24.51
N PRO A 183 8.10 -21.37 23.40
CA PRO A 183 9.17 -22.26 22.98
C PRO A 183 10.34 -21.41 22.43
N THR A 184 11.55 -21.85 22.71
CA THR A 184 12.84 -21.18 22.48
C THR A 184 13.14 -20.76 21.02
N PRO A 185 14.03 -19.76 20.83
CA PRO A 185 14.08 -18.83 19.70
C PRO A 185 14.96 -19.31 18.54
N GLY A 186 14.49 -19.06 17.31
CA GLY A 186 15.31 -18.90 16.11
C GLY A 186 15.20 -17.44 15.65
N ASN A 187 16.32 -16.72 15.64
CA ASN A 187 16.40 -15.25 15.58
C ASN A 187 16.09 -14.67 14.19
N CYS A 188 14.82 -14.38 13.91
CA CYS A 188 14.45 -13.27 13.03
C CYS A 188 14.08 -12.07 13.91
N PRO A 189 14.76 -10.91 13.81
CA PRO A 189 14.40 -9.72 14.61
C PRO A 189 12.92 -9.30 14.45
N GLN A 190 12.30 -9.71 13.36
CA GLN A 190 10.95 -9.36 12.94
C GLN A 190 9.92 -10.35 13.47
N GLY A 191 10.32 -11.54 13.93
CA GLY A 191 9.41 -12.60 14.34
C GLY A 191 9.11 -13.59 13.22
N HIS A 192 8.02 -14.34 13.35
CA HIS A 192 7.58 -15.31 12.35
C HIS A 192 6.53 -14.71 11.41
N LEU A 193 6.56 -15.09 10.14
CA LEU A 193 5.57 -14.66 9.17
C LEU A 193 4.18 -15.17 9.54
N VAL A 194 3.24 -14.25 9.75
CA VAL A 194 1.84 -14.57 10.11
C VAL A 194 0.83 -14.21 9.03
N ASN A 195 1.08 -13.15 8.24
CA ASN A 195 0.12 -12.72 7.23
C ASN A 195 0.79 -11.98 6.06
N VAL A 196 0.07 -11.90 4.94
CA VAL A 196 0.42 -11.07 3.78
C VAL A 196 -0.78 -10.21 3.41
N GLU A 197 -0.63 -8.88 3.49
CA GLU A 197 -1.70 -7.92 3.24
C GLU A 197 -1.46 -7.13 1.95
N GLY A 198 -2.54 -6.71 1.28
CA GLY A 198 -2.43 -5.81 0.13
C GLY A 198 -3.43 -6.12 -0.99
N PRO A 199 -3.15 -5.61 -2.20
CA PRO A 199 -1.92 -4.94 -2.63
C PRO A 199 -1.83 -3.48 -2.17
N ARG A 200 -0.61 -2.98 -1.98
CA ARG A 200 -0.32 -1.56 -1.74
C ARG A 200 -0.07 -0.78 -3.03
N THR A 201 0.56 -1.42 -3.99
CA THR A 201 0.77 -0.90 -5.34
C THR A 201 0.24 -1.91 -6.33
N TYR A 202 -0.44 -1.42 -7.37
CA TYR A 202 -0.92 -2.21 -8.49
C TYR A 202 -0.84 -1.31 -9.73
N THR A 203 0.18 -1.50 -10.55
CA THR A 203 0.43 -0.66 -11.74
C THR A 203 0.87 -1.50 -12.92
N ILE A 204 0.52 -1.04 -14.11
CA ILE A 204 1.14 -1.50 -15.35
C ILE A 204 2.46 -0.72 -15.51
N THR A 205 3.46 -1.37 -16.09
CA THR A 205 4.70 -0.68 -16.48
C THR A 205 4.46 0.22 -17.70
N GLN A 206 5.41 1.09 -18.04
CA GLN A 206 5.38 1.89 -19.28
C GLN A 206 5.27 1.06 -20.58
N TYR A 207 5.46 -0.26 -20.51
CA TYR A 207 5.35 -1.17 -21.66
C TYR A 207 3.93 -1.72 -21.87
N GLY A 208 2.94 -1.24 -21.12
CA GLY A 208 1.59 -1.76 -21.19
C GLY A 208 1.57 -3.26 -20.84
N THR A 209 0.84 -4.04 -21.62
CA THR A 209 0.74 -5.50 -21.48
C THR A 209 1.69 -6.27 -22.40
N SER A 210 2.65 -5.59 -23.06
CA SER A 210 3.54 -6.22 -24.03
C SER A 210 4.50 -7.26 -23.43
N TYR A 211 4.84 -7.13 -22.15
CA TYR A 211 5.76 -8.03 -21.46
C TYR A 211 5.10 -8.60 -20.21
N THR A 212 4.63 -9.85 -20.29
CA THR A 212 3.93 -10.51 -19.19
C THR A 212 4.87 -11.13 -18.16
N TYR A 213 6.15 -11.29 -18.51
CA TYR A 213 7.19 -11.79 -17.62
C TYR A 213 8.23 -10.71 -17.34
N GLY A 214 8.79 -10.76 -16.13
CA GLY A 214 9.79 -9.83 -15.65
C GLY A 214 9.94 -9.95 -14.15
N ALA A 215 10.76 -9.07 -13.59
CA ALA A 215 10.82 -8.84 -12.16
C ALA A 215 11.12 -7.38 -11.86
N TRP A 216 10.81 -6.98 -10.64
CA TRP A 216 11.06 -5.66 -10.14
C TRP A 216 11.25 -5.72 -8.62
N GLY A 217 11.78 -4.65 -8.05
CA GLY A 217 12.02 -4.60 -6.62
C GLY A 217 12.88 -3.42 -6.21
N ARG A 218 13.46 -3.56 -5.02
CA ARG A 218 14.47 -2.65 -4.47
C ARG A 218 15.75 -3.43 -4.20
N ASP A 219 16.85 -2.71 -4.07
CA ASP A 219 18.12 -3.29 -3.62
C ASP A 219 18.10 -3.35 -2.08
N PRO A 220 18.17 -4.52 -1.42
CA PRO A 220 18.25 -4.66 0.04
C PRO A 220 19.45 -3.97 0.68
N ARG A 221 20.54 -3.79 -0.07
CA ARG A 221 21.78 -3.17 0.39
C ARG A 221 22.20 -2.07 -0.60
N PRO A 222 21.40 -1.00 -0.73
CA PRO A 222 21.63 0.02 -1.73
C PRO A 222 22.92 0.81 -1.42
N ALA A 223 23.58 1.30 -2.46
CA ALA A 223 24.64 2.30 -2.28
C ALA A 223 24.06 3.58 -1.65
N PRO A 224 24.84 4.34 -0.85
CA PRO A 224 24.37 5.58 -0.23
C PRO A 224 23.73 6.54 -1.25
N GLY A 225 22.52 7.02 -0.95
CA GLY A 225 21.73 7.88 -1.82
C GLY A 225 20.84 7.14 -2.84
N LYS A 226 20.87 5.80 -2.87
CA LYS A 226 19.98 4.96 -3.70
C LYS A 226 18.89 4.26 -2.88
N GLU A 227 18.68 4.65 -1.63
CA GLU A 227 17.75 3.97 -0.72
C GLU A 227 16.33 3.98 -1.27
N SER A 228 15.88 5.06 -1.93
CA SER A 228 14.55 5.19 -2.53
C SER A 228 14.42 4.61 -3.94
N TRP A 229 15.47 3.99 -4.48
CA TRP A 229 15.48 3.55 -5.87
C TRP A 229 14.77 2.21 -6.06
N TYR A 230 14.20 2.05 -7.25
CA TYR A 230 13.52 0.84 -7.70
C TYR A 230 14.20 0.34 -8.97
N TRP A 231 14.21 -0.97 -9.16
CA TRP A 231 14.67 -1.60 -10.39
C TRP A 231 13.54 -2.38 -11.06
N LEU A 232 13.61 -2.47 -12.38
CA LEU A 232 12.64 -3.18 -13.22
C LEU A 232 13.39 -3.85 -14.38
N THR A 233 13.07 -5.11 -14.62
CA THR A 233 13.60 -5.88 -15.75
C THR A 233 12.47 -6.68 -16.40
N PRO A 234 11.82 -6.15 -17.46
CA PRO A 234 10.87 -6.92 -18.25
C PRO A 234 11.61 -7.91 -19.16
N LEU A 235 11.06 -9.12 -19.33
CA LEU A 235 11.59 -10.10 -20.28
C LEU A 235 11.14 -9.76 -21.69
N THR A 236 11.94 -8.93 -22.35
CA THR A 236 11.61 -8.34 -23.67
C THR A 236 11.60 -9.32 -24.84
N SER A 237 12.07 -10.56 -24.67
CA SER A 237 12.05 -11.59 -25.73
C SER A 237 11.50 -12.92 -25.21
N SER A 238 10.48 -13.44 -25.91
CA SER A 238 9.90 -14.78 -25.71
C SER A 238 9.46 -15.09 -24.27
N ASN A 239 9.14 -14.06 -23.47
CA ASN A 239 8.87 -14.19 -22.03
C ASN A 239 10.00 -14.90 -21.26
N ALA A 240 11.23 -14.84 -21.77
CA ALA A 240 12.35 -15.65 -21.30
C ALA A 240 13.65 -14.86 -21.12
N PHE A 241 13.87 -13.81 -21.92
CA PHE A 241 15.17 -13.15 -21.98
C PHE A 241 15.08 -11.63 -21.82
N ALA A 242 16.07 -11.08 -21.14
CA ALA A 242 16.32 -9.64 -21.02
C ALA A 242 17.83 -9.33 -21.12
N ASN A 243 18.16 -8.17 -21.66
CA ASN A 243 19.55 -7.73 -21.87
C ASN A 243 19.89 -6.44 -21.13
N TYR A 244 18.98 -5.92 -20.32
CA TYR A 244 19.21 -4.72 -19.51
C TYR A 244 18.42 -4.79 -18.21
N VAL A 245 18.88 -4.03 -17.22
CA VAL A 245 18.10 -3.66 -16.02
C VAL A 245 17.89 -2.16 -16.01
N ARG A 246 16.69 -1.73 -15.63
CA ARG A 246 16.31 -0.32 -15.53
C ARG A 246 16.19 0.09 -14.08
N GLN A 247 16.72 1.26 -13.72
CA GLN A 247 16.56 1.87 -12.40
C GLN A 247 15.75 3.17 -12.47
N TYR A 248 14.95 3.40 -11.44
CA TYR A 248 14.16 4.60 -11.19
C TYR A 248 14.49 5.15 -9.81
N THR A 249 14.53 6.47 -9.66
CA THR A 249 14.92 7.14 -8.41
C THR A 249 13.84 7.09 -7.32
N SER A 250 12.59 6.78 -7.70
CA SER A 250 11.42 6.69 -6.81
C SER A 250 10.33 5.80 -7.41
N LEU A 251 9.39 5.37 -6.56
CA LEU A 251 8.22 4.59 -6.99
C LEU A 251 7.34 5.38 -7.98
N SER A 252 7.13 6.67 -7.73
CA SER A 252 6.38 7.54 -8.63
C SER A 252 7.03 7.66 -10.01
N ALA A 253 8.37 7.69 -10.08
CA ALA A 253 9.08 7.70 -11.36
C ALA A 253 8.91 6.39 -12.13
N LEU A 254 8.91 5.24 -11.42
CA LEU A 254 8.64 3.92 -12.01
C LEU A 254 7.21 3.83 -12.55
N ILE A 255 6.21 4.24 -11.76
CA ILE A 255 4.79 4.23 -12.15
C ILE A 255 4.57 5.11 -13.39
N ALA A 256 5.14 6.32 -13.39
CA ALA A 256 5.00 7.24 -14.51
C ALA A 256 5.90 6.90 -15.71
N GLY A 257 6.86 5.99 -15.56
CA GLY A 257 7.82 5.64 -16.62
C GLY A 257 8.77 6.79 -16.99
N VAL A 258 9.05 7.71 -16.07
CA VAL A 258 9.81 8.95 -16.36
C VAL A 258 11.26 8.86 -15.88
N ALA A 259 12.16 9.48 -16.64
CA ALA A 259 13.59 9.58 -16.37
C ALA A 259 14.28 8.25 -15.92
N PRO A 260 14.04 7.12 -16.61
CA PRO A 260 14.69 5.85 -16.28
C PRO A 260 16.19 5.90 -16.59
N LYS A 261 16.98 5.14 -15.82
CA LYS A 261 18.39 4.86 -16.13
C LYS A 261 18.56 3.40 -16.53
N ASP A 262 18.96 3.17 -17.77
CA ASP A 262 19.18 1.83 -18.30
C ASP A 262 20.62 1.36 -18.12
N PHE A 263 20.75 0.09 -17.72
CA PHE A 263 22.01 -0.61 -17.63
C PHE A 263 21.99 -1.81 -18.57
N SER A 264 22.57 -1.63 -19.75
CA SER A 264 22.77 -2.73 -20.70
C SER A 264 23.77 -3.74 -20.14
N ILE A 265 23.39 -5.01 -20.17
CA ILE A 265 24.14 -6.18 -19.70
C ILE A 265 24.68 -6.97 -20.90
N ALA A 266 23.89 -7.03 -21.97
CA ALA A 266 24.24 -7.74 -23.20
C ALA A 266 23.82 -6.92 -24.44
N SER A 267 24.50 -7.17 -25.57
CA SER A 267 24.27 -6.41 -26.81
C SER A 267 22.89 -6.64 -27.42
N GLY A 268 22.22 -7.73 -27.07
CA GLY A 268 20.86 -8.06 -27.51
C GLY A 268 20.35 -9.36 -26.89
N ASN A 269 19.11 -9.73 -27.21
CA ASN A 269 18.47 -10.96 -26.74
C ASN A 269 18.37 -12.02 -27.87
N PRO A 270 18.75 -13.29 -27.62
CA PRO A 270 19.71 -13.75 -26.62
C PRO A 270 21.16 -13.65 -27.16
N THR A 271 22.08 -13.28 -26.28
CA THR A 271 23.54 -13.29 -26.51
C THR A 271 24.27 -13.69 -25.22
N THR A 272 25.60 -13.73 -25.23
CA THR A 272 26.40 -13.98 -24.02
C THR A 272 25.99 -13.03 -22.89
N ASN A 273 25.89 -13.55 -21.66
CA ASN A 273 25.47 -12.84 -20.45
C ASN A 273 24.01 -12.36 -20.40
N THR A 274 23.18 -12.70 -21.40
CA THR A 274 21.74 -12.41 -21.36
C THR A 274 21.10 -12.98 -20.10
N ILE A 275 20.15 -12.24 -19.53
CA ILE A 275 19.31 -12.71 -18.42
C ILE A 275 18.38 -13.79 -18.93
N GLN A 276 18.33 -14.93 -18.23
CA GLN A 276 17.39 -16.01 -18.51
C GLN A 276 16.44 -16.21 -17.33
N GLY A 277 15.14 -16.11 -17.62
CA GLY A 277 14.07 -16.28 -16.64
C GLY A 277 13.72 -15.00 -15.87
N PRO A 278 12.54 -14.98 -15.21
CA PRO A 278 12.04 -13.80 -14.50
C PRO A 278 12.60 -13.64 -13.09
N ASN A 279 13.19 -14.69 -12.50
CA ASN A 279 13.59 -14.68 -11.08
C ASN A 279 14.99 -14.09 -10.90
N MET A 280 15.09 -12.77 -10.92
CA MET A 280 16.32 -12.02 -10.66
C MET A 280 16.14 -11.07 -9.49
N VAL A 281 17.25 -10.73 -8.84
CA VAL A 281 17.29 -9.83 -7.68
C VAL A 281 18.46 -8.87 -7.78
N MET A 282 18.32 -7.72 -7.12
CA MET A 282 19.40 -6.77 -6.94
C MET A 282 19.91 -6.86 -5.51
N TYR A 283 21.22 -6.81 -5.31
CA TYR A 283 21.83 -6.74 -4.00
C TYR A 283 23.20 -6.05 -4.10
N GLY A 284 23.41 -4.97 -3.36
CA GLY A 284 24.71 -4.30 -3.30
C GLY A 284 25.16 -3.69 -4.63
N ASP A 285 24.25 -3.00 -5.33
CA ASP A 285 24.45 -2.40 -6.66
C ASP A 285 24.91 -3.41 -7.74
N ALA A 286 24.49 -4.66 -7.58
CA ALA A 286 24.69 -5.73 -8.56
C ALA A 286 23.38 -6.51 -8.79
N LEU A 287 23.14 -6.91 -10.03
CA LEU A 287 22.02 -7.77 -10.41
C LEU A 287 22.47 -9.23 -10.45
N TYR A 288 21.74 -10.11 -9.77
CA TYR A 288 21.93 -11.56 -9.74
C TYR A 288 20.81 -12.24 -10.53
N TYR A 289 21.18 -13.13 -11.46
CA TYR A 289 20.23 -13.73 -12.39
C TYR A 289 20.76 -15.06 -12.98
N GLY A 290 19.88 -15.83 -13.63
CA GLY A 290 20.28 -17.05 -14.35
C GLY A 290 21.05 -16.74 -15.62
N CYS A 291 22.26 -17.28 -15.77
CA CYS A 291 23.06 -17.12 -16.98
C CYS A 291 22.40 -17.80 -18.18
N TYR A 292 22.32 -17.12 -19.32
CA TYR A 292 21.82 -17.70 -20.56
C TYR A 292 22.53 -19.02 -20.93
N ASN A 293 21.75 -20.10 -20.95
CA ASN A 293 22.16 -21.45 -21.37
C ASN A 293 23.44 -21.97 -20.67
N ASN A 294 23.67 -21.52 -19.43
CA ASN A 294 24.81 -21.92 -18.63
C ASN A 294 24.33 -22.21 -17.20
N PRO A 295 24.63 -23.38 -16.61
CA PRO A 295 24.22 -23.72 -15.24
C PRO A 295 25.03 -22.93 -14.21
N SER A 296 24.79 -21.63 -14.15
CA SER A 296 25.51 -20.68 -13.30
C SER A 296 24.60 -19.51 -12.93
N VAL A 297 24.84 -18.93 -11.76
CA VAL A 297 24.35 -17.61 -11.39
C VAL A 297 25.28 -16.57 -12.00
N CYS A 298 24.72 -15.62 -12.73
CA CYS A 298 25.42 -14.45 -13.23
C CYS A 298 25.22 -13.29 -12.27
N ARG A 299 26.30 -12.54 -12.02
CA ARG A 299 26.32 -11.29 -11.26
C ARG A 299 26.82 -10.18 -12.15
N PHE A 300 25.96 -9.22 -12.46
CA PHE A 300 26.30 -8.01 -13.19
C PHE A 300 26.47 -6.84 -12.22
N ASN A 301 27.68 -6.28 -12.13
CA ASN A 301 27.95 -5.11 -11.31
C ASN A 301 27.55 -3.83 -12.06
N LEU A 302 26.64 -3.03 -11.51
CA LEU A 302 26.11 -1.84 -12.20
C LEU A 302 27.14 -0.71 -12.32
N THR A 303 28.12 -0.68 -11.42
CA THR A 303 29.20 0.31 -11.41
C THR A 303 30.31 -0.06 -12.40
N SER A 304 30.89 -1.26 -12.30
CA SER A 304 32.00 -1.69 -13.17
C SER A 304 31.55 -2.21 -14.53
N ARG A 305 30.25 -2.51 -14.70
CA ARG A 305 29.67 -3.14 -15.90
C ARG A 305 30.23 -4.53 -16.21
N ALA A 306 30.93 -5.15 -15.27
CA ALA A 306 31.47 -6.49 -15.42
C ALA A 306 30.43 -7.55 -15.03
N VAL A 307 30.46 -8.67 -15.75
CA VAL A 307 29.69 -9.88 -15.43
C VAL A 307 30.65 -10.92 -14.85
N THR A 308 30.29 -11.49 -13.70
CA THR A 308 30.98 -12.60 -13.06
C THR A 308 30.00 -13.75 -12.85
N THR A 309 30.48 -14.98 -12.69
CA THR A 309 29.64 -16.17 -12.66
C THR A 309 29.99 -17.10 -11.50
N ALA A 310 28.97 -17.68 -10.86
CA ALA A 310 29.11 -18.77 -9.90
C ALA A 310 28.45 -20.04 -10.45
N PRO A 311 29.19 -21.16 -10.62
CA PRO A 311 28.61 -22.39 -11.12
C PRO A 311 27.60 -22.98 -10.12
N LEU A 312 26.48 -23.47 -10.63
CA LEU A 312 25.50 -24.22 -9.84
C LEU A 312 26.03 -25.62 -9.49
N PRO A 313 25.42 -26.30 -8.50
CA PRO A 313 25.72 -27.70 -8.23
C PRO A 313 25.63 -28.56 -9.51
N PRO A 314 26.44 -29.63 -9.63
CA PRO A 314 26.36 -30.55 -10.76
C PRO A 314 24.93 -31.06 -10.97
N ASN A 315 24.58 -31.32 -12.24
CA ASN A 315 23.27 -31.84 -12.61
C ASN A 315 22.09 -30.94 -12.22
N SER A 316 22.32 -29.63 -12.06
CA SER A 316 21.25 -28.67 -11.78
C SER A 316 20.26 -28.56 -12.93
N GLY A 317 18.98 -28.41 -12.59
CA GLY A 317 17.92 -28.10 -13.55
C GLY A 317 18.10 -26.69 -14.11
N ILE A 318 18.21 -26.58 -15.44
CA ILE A 318 18.18 -25.32 -16.20
C ILE A 318 17.46 -25.54 -17.53
N ASN A 319 17.11 -24.47 -18.23
CA ASN A 319 16.45 -24.50 -19.54
C ASN A 319 15.10 -25.26 -19.53
N ASN A 320 14.20 -24.91 -18.62
CA ASN A 320 12.84 -25.49 -18.48
C ASN A 320 12.80 -26.98 -18.09
N LYS A 321 13.83 -27.49 -17.41
CA LYS A 321 13.82 -28.87 -16.90
C LYS A 321 12.89 -29.03 -15.71
N VAL A 322 12.99 -28.14 -14.71
CA VAL A 322 12.18 -28.17 -13.47
C VAL A 322 11.73 -26.75 -13.10
N PRO A 323 10.88 -26.11 -13.94
CA PRO A 323 10.30 -24.81 -13.61
C PRO A 323 9.28 -24.93 -12.46
N PHE A 324 8.91 -23.79 -11.87
CA PHE A 324 7.72 -23.66 -11.04
C PHE A 324 6.45 -23.89 -11.88
N CYS A 325 5.46 -24.53 -11.27
CA CYS A 325 4.23 -24.93 -11.96
C CYS A 325 3.03 -24.93 -11.01
N HIS A 326 1.85 -24.91 -11.62
CA HIS A 326 0.60 -25.36 -11.04
C HIS A 326 -0.11 -26.29 -12.04
N LEU A 327 -1.32 -26.75 -11.72
CA LEU A 327 -2.03 -27.76 -12.51
C LEU A 327 -2.31 -27.32 -13.96
N GLU A 328 -2.49 -26.02 -14.21
CA GLU A 328 -2.87 -25.51 -15.53
C GLU A 328 -1.71 -24.86 -16.31
N ALA A 329 -0.61 -24.49 -15.65
CA ALA A 329 0.53 -23.84 -16.30
C ALA A 329 1.86 -24.04 -15.58
N CYS A 330 2.96 -23.94 -16.34
CA CYS A 330 4.32 -23.82 -15.83
C CYS A 330 4.92 -22.48 -16.26
N TYR A 331 5.74 -21.90 -15.39
CA TYR A 331 6.39 -20.61 -15.65
C TYR A 331 7.73 -20.82 -16.35
N VAL A 332 7.88 -20.24 -17.54
CA VAL A 332 9.06 -20.48 -18.37
C VAL A 332 10.32 -19.91 -17.73
N TYR A 333 11.39 -20.70 -17.76
CA TYR A 333 12.74 -20.43 -17.31
C TYR A 333 12.85 -20.06 -15.83
N THR A 334 11.95 -20.58 -14.97
CA THR A 334 12.03 -20.42 -13.51
C THR A 334 12.74 -21.57 -12.79
N ASP A 335 13.53 -22.38 -13.52
CA ASP A 335 14.34 -23.46 -12.93
C ASP A 335 15.28 -22.96 -11.84
N LEU A 336 15.76 -21.73 -12.01
CA LEU A 336 16.55 -20.99 -11.05
C LEU A 336 15.69 -19.88 -10.44
N ASP A 337 15.82 -19.68 -9.13
CA ASP A 337 15.14 -18.63 -8.41
C ASP A 337 16.13 -17.93 -7.47
N LEU A 338 16.36 -16.64 -7.68
CA LEU A 338 17.30 -15.85 -6.90
C LEU A 338 16.51 -15.05 -5.90
N LEU A 339 16.93 -15.08 -4.64
CA LEU A 339 16.21 -14.49 -3.53
C LEU A 339 17.13 -13.60 -2.72
N THR A 340 16.56 -12.63 -2.01
CA THR A 340 17.29 -11.80 -1.06
C THR A 340 16.57 -11.74 0.26
N ASP A 341 17.34 -11.67 1.34
CA ASP A 341 16.84 -11.37 2.68
C ASP A 341 17.72 -10.32 3.37
N GLU A 342 17.57 -10.18 4.67
CA GLU A 342 18.32 -9.25 5.53
C GLU A 342 19.84 -9.48 5.49
N SER A 343 20.28 -10.69 5.12
CA SER A 343 21.65 -11.15 5.31
C SER A 343 22.42 -11.38 4.01
N ALA A 344 21.76 -11.91 2.98
CA ALA A 344 22.45 -12.45 1.82
C ALA A 344 21.58 -12.51 0.55
N VAL A 345 22.25 -12.92 -0.54
CA VAL A 345 21.59 -13.43 -1.75
C VAL A 345 21.57 -14.95 -1.64
N TRP A 346 20.43 -15.55 -1.98
CA TRP A 346 20.22 -16.98 -2.00
C TRP A 346 19.86 -17.45 -3.40
N VAL A 347 20.18 -18.70 -3.71
CA VAL A 347 19.78 -19.34 -4.95
C VAL A 347 19.01 -20.63 -4.64
N VAL A 348 17.78 -20.66 -5.12
CA VAL A 348 16.91 -21.83 -5.16
C VAL A 348 17.05 -22.47 -6.53
N SER A 349 17.49 -23.72 -6.53
CA SER A 349 17.66 -24.53 -7.74
C SER A 349 17.14 -25.94 -7.48
N THR A 350 17.37 -26.85 -8.41
CA THR A 350 17.07 -28.28 -8.25
C THR A 350 18.23 -29.09 -8.77
N SER A 351 18.36 -30.34 -8.35
CA SER A 351 19.26 -31.30 -8.98
C SER A 351 18.54 -32.62 -9.26
N ALA A 352 18.97 -33.32 -10.31
CA ALA A 352 18.46 -34.65 -10.61
C ALA A 352 18.70 -35.64 -9.46
N GLU A 353 19.81 -35.48 -8.73
CA GLU A 353 20.18 -36.29 -7.56
C GLU A 353 19.26 -36.06 -6.35
N ASN A 354 18.59 -34.90 -6.27
CA ASN A 354 17.59 -34.61 -5.26
C ASN A 354 16.15 -34.78 -5.79
N TYR A 355 15.96 -35.58 -6.84
CA TYR A 355 14.64 -35.91 -7.40
C TYR A 355 13.78 -34.69 -7.81
N GLY A 356 14.44 -33.58 -8.19
CA GLY A 356 13.75 -32.33 -8.53
C GLY A 356 13.22 -31.55 -7.33
N ASN A 357 13.59 -31.95 -6.10
CA ASN A 357 13.33 -31.17 -4.91
C ASN A 357 14.25 -29.95 -4.86
N VAL A 358 13.74 -28.89 -4.23
CA VAL A 358 14.44 -27.62 -4.05
C VAL A 358 15.74 -27.85 -3.29
N ILE A 359 16.80 -27.27 -3.82
CA ILE A 359 18.08 -27.10 -3.12
C ILE A 359 18.36 -25.61 -2.99
N ILE A 360 18.91 -25.21 -1.85
CA ILE A 360 19.15 -23.81 -1.50
C ILE A 360 20.66 -23.63 -1.29
N SER A 361 21.26 -22.62 -1.92
CA SER A 361 22.64 -22.21 -1.64
C SER A 361 22.70 -20.73 -1.33
N GLU A 362 23.44 -20.35 -0.29
CA GLU A 362 23.79 -18.96 -0.04
C GLU A 362 24.88 -18.52 -1.03
N VAL A 363 24.76 -17.32 -1.58
CA VAL A 363 25.80 -16.71 -2.42
C VAL A 363 26.75 -15.92 -1.52
N GLU A 364 28.01 -16.33 -1.49
CA GLU A 364 29.04 -15.65 -0.72
C GLU A 364 29.27 -14.22 -1.25
N PRO A 365 29.41 -13.23 -0.34
CA PRO A 365 29.66 -11.86 -0.72
C PRO A 365 31.07 -11.72 -1.33
N GLY A 366 31.17 -10.99 -2.43
CA GLY A 366 32.44 -10.70 -3.09
C GLY A 366 32.28 -10.26 -4.54
N ASP A 367 33.38 -9.84 -5.16
CA ASP A 367 33.37 -9.43 -6.57
C ASP A 367 33.08 -10.61 -7.50
N THR A 368 33.60 -11.79 -7.16
CA THR A 368 33.30 -13.05 -7.82
C THR A 368 32.40 -13.88 -6.90
N PRO A 369 31.12 -14.08 -7.26
CA PRO A 369 30.20 -14.85 -6.42
C PRO A 369 30.66 -16.30 -6.33
N ARG A 370 30.46 -16.90 -5.16
CA ARG A 370 30.65 -18.33 -4.92
C ARG A 370 29.44 -18.87 -4.18
N LEU A 371 29.06 -20.10 -4.43
CA LEU A 371 27.94 -20.73 -3.75
C LEU A 371 28.44 -21.54 -2.57
N ARG A 372 27.84 -21.33 -1.40
CA ARG A 372 28.01 -22.22 -0.26
C ARG A 372 27.42 -23.61 -0.56
N PRO A 373 27.88 -24.65 0.17
CA PRO A 373 27.35 -25.99 0.01
C PRO A 373 25.81 -26.01 0.02
N PRO A 374 25.16 -26.68 -0.95
CA PRO A 374 23.72 -26.66 -1.08
C PRO A 374 23.03 -27.42 0.06
N MET A 375 21.97 -26.84 0.58
CA MET A 375 21.05 -27.46 1.53
C MET A 375 19.92 -28.13 0.75
N LYS A 376 19.67 -29.41 1.04
CA LYS A 376 18.62 -30.19 0.38
C LYS A 376 17.33 -30.08 1.18
N THR A 377 16.22 -29.89 0.47
CA THR A 377 14.87 -29.90 1.05
C THR A 377 14.05 -31.07 0.53
N SER A 378 12.89 -31.30 1.16
CA SER A 378 11.87 -32.24 0.67
C SER A 378 10.83 -31.62 -0.27
N LEU A 379 10.85 -30.30 -0.47
CA LEU A 379 9.89 -29.59 -1.32
C LEU A 379 10.15 -29.87 -2.81
N HIS A 380 9.21 -30.55 -3.48
CA HIS A 380 9.29 -30.74 -4.93
C HIS A 380 9.00 -29.44 -5.69
N LYS A 381 9.92 -28.97 -6.55
CA LYS A 381 9.80 -27.61 -7.12
C LYS A 381 8.52 -27.37 -7.94
N ARG A 382 8.01 -28.39 -8.64
CA ARG A 382 6.78 -28.28 -9.45
C ARG A 382 5.47 -28.21 -8.64
N THR A 383 5.52 -28.43 -7.31
CA THR A 383 4.35 -28.23 -6.45
C THR A 383 4.25 -26.80 -5.92
N ALA A 384 5.28 -25.99 -6.12
CA ALA A 384 5.33 -24.59 -5.79
C ALA A 384 5.20 -23.71 -7.04
N THR A 385 4.64 -22.52 -6.86
CA THR A 385 4.51 -21.48 -7.87
C THR A 385 5.62 -20.43 -7.76
N ASN A 386 6.09 -20.16 -6.55
CA ASN A 386 7.17 -19.21 -6.30
C ASN A 386 7.81 -19.46 -4.92
N THR A 387 8.94 -18.81 -4.65
CA THR A 387 9.58 -18.82 -3.33
C THR A 387 10.11 -17.45 -2.93
N PHE A 388 10.31 -17.23 -1.63
CA PHE A 388 10.99 -16.04 -1.11
C PHE A 388 11.70 -16.36 0.20
N MET A 389 12.71 -15.57 0.57
CA MET A 389 13.47 -15.73 1.81
C MET A 389 13.18 -14.59 2.77
N VAL A 390 13.04 -14.89 4.05
CA VAL A 390 13.04 -13.89 5.13
C VAL A 390 13.86 -14.44 6.29
N CYS A 391 14.85 -13.69 6.78
CA CYS A 391 15.67 -14.06 7.92
C CYS A 391 16.28 -15.48 7.82
N GLY A 392 16.72 -15.89 6.63
CA GLY A 392 17.24 -17.25 6.42
C GLY A 392 16.18 -18.36 6.43
N VAL A 393 14.89 -18.04 6.40
CA VAL A 393 13.79 -19.00 6.26
C VAL A 393 13.21 -18.89 4.84
N LEU A 394 13.26 -19.99 4.10
CA LEU A 394 12.62 -20.08 2.79
C LEU A 394 11.13 -20.29 2.98
N TYR A 395 10.31 -19.53 2.26
CA TYR A 395 8.88 -19.74 2.14
C TYR A 395 8.54 -20.09 0.70
N ALA A 396 7.62 -21.03 0.50
CA ALA A 396 7.12 -21.39 -0.82
C ALA A 396 5.61 -21.16 -0.93
N THR A 397 5.20 -20.65 -2.08
CA THR A 397 3.80 -20.40 -2.43
C THR A 397 3.26 -21.49 -3.35
N ARG A 398 1.94 -21.70 -3.32
CA ARG A 398 1.21 -22.51 -4.30
C ARG A 398 -0.10 -21.87 -4.73
N TYR A 399 -0.44 -22.15 -5.98
CA TYR A 399 -1.70 -21.74 -6.57
C TYR A 399 -2.86 -22.45 -5.85
N VAL A 400 -3.83 -21.67 -5.37
CA VAL A 400 -5.10 -22.20 -4.88
C VAL A 400 -6.16 -22.05 -5.96
N ASP A 401 -6.34 -20.82 -6.43
CA ASP A 401 -7.26 -20.46 -7.52
C ASP A 401 -6.78 -19.17 -8.21
N LYS A 402 -7.62 -18.62 -9.11
CA LYS A 402 -7.29 -17.43 -9.90
C LYS A 402 -7.09 -16.17 -9.06
N GLU A 403 -7.72 -16.11 -7.88
CA GLU A 403 -7.69 -14.96 -6.99
C GLU A 403 -6.89 -15.21 -5.71
N THR A 404 -6.46 -16.46 -5.45
CA THR A 404 -5.85 -16.85 -4.18
C THR A 404 -4.53 -17.58 -4.37
N GLU A 405 -3.53 -17.13 -3.63
CA GLU A 405 -2.23 -17.80 -3.48
C GLU A 405 -2.05 -18.19 -2.00
N GLU A 406 -1.35 -19.29 -1.74
CA GLU A 406 -1.11 -19.77 -0.37
C GLU A 406 0.38 -20.01 -0.14
N ILE A 407 0.92 -19.41 0.92
CA ILE A 407 2.20 -19.80 1.50
C ILE A 407 1.94 -21.05 2.36
N PHE A 408 2.45 -22.18 1.87
CA PHE A 408 2.13 -23.49 2.44
C PHE A 408 3.34 -24.17 3.06
N TYR A 409 4.56 -23.77 2.69
CA TYR A 409 5.79 -24.42 3.10
C TYR A 409 6.83 -23.43 3.61
N SER A 410 7.61 -23.85 4.62
CA SER A 410 8.84 -23.17 5.01
C SER A 410 10.01 -24.12 5.27
N PHE A 411 11.23 -23.63 5.07
CA PHE A 411 12.49 -24.30 5.42
C PHE A 411 13.40 -23.32 6.18
N ASP A 412 13.71 -23.62 7.43
CA ASP A 412 14.67 -22.86 8.24
C ASP A 412 16.10 -23.32 7.91
N THR A 413 16.93 -22.43 7.35
CA THR A 413 18.30 -22.78 6.96
C THR A 413 19.26 -22.99 8.13
N GLN A 414 18.95 -22.48 9.31
CA GLN A 414 19.78 -22.67 10.50
C GLN A 414 19.47 -24.00 11.18
N SER A 415 18.20 -24.33 11.34
CA SER A 415 17.79 -25.55 12.05
C SER A 415 17.57 -26.75 11.11
N GLY A 416 17.44 -26.52 9.80
CA GLY A 416 17.03 -27.52 8.82
C GLY A 416 15.58 -27.99 8.99
N LEU A 417 14.75 -27.23 9.69
CA LEU A 417 13.36 -27.62 9.98
C LEU A 417 12.45 -27.27 8.80
N GLU A 418 11.71 -28.26 8.33
CA GLU A 418 10.69 -28.07 7.29
C GLU A 418 9.28 -28.04 7.90
N ARG A 419 8.42 -27.16 7.40
CA ARG A 419 7.00 -27.08 7.80
C ARG A 419 6.11 -26.99 6.58
N TYR A 420 5.00 -27.74 6.58
CA TYR A 420 4.01 -27.78 5.48
C TYR A 420 2.63 -27.23 5.89
N ASN A 421 2.52 -26.66 7.09
CA ASN A 421 1.24 -26.32 7.72
C ASN A 421 1.06 -24.81 7.98
N LEU A 422 1.75 -23.93 7.24
CA LEU A 422 1.62 -22.46 7.42
C LEU A 422 0.24 -21.93 7.02
N SER A 423 -0.30 -22.40 5.88
CA SER A 423 -1.62 -22.05 5.34
C SER A 423 -1.95 -20.54 5.37
N ILE A 424 -0.97 -19.70 5.02
CA ILE A 424 -1.17 -18.24 4.95
C ILE A 424 -1.63 -17.90 3.53
N ARG A 425 -2.84 -17.36 3.39
CA ARG A 425 -3.45 -17.06 2.08
C ARG A 425 -3.51 -15.57 1.83
N PHE A 426 -3.21 -15.18 0.59
CA PHE A 426 -3.35 -13.80 0.15
C PHE A 426 -3.99 -13.69 -1.22
N ARG A 427 -4.66 -12.57 -1.45
CA ARG A 427 -5.42 -12.32 -2.69
C ARG A 427 -4.49 -11.84 -3.81
N LYS A 428 -4.50 -12.54 -4.93
CA LYS A 428 -3.84 -12.12 -6.16
C LYS A 428 -4.70 -11.15 -6.96
N MET A 429 -4.04 -10.22 -7.65
CA MET A 429 -4.71 -9.34 -8.62
C MET A 429 -4.66 -9.87 -10.05
N GLN A 430 -3.78 -10.82 -10.35
CA GLN A 430 -3.71 -11.54 -11.62
C GLN A 430 -3.51 -13.04 -11.36
N THR A 431 -3.82 -13.88 -12.33
CA THR A 431 -3.85 -15.34 -12.11
C THR A 431 -2.47 -15.92 -11.84
N ASN A 432 -1.45 -15.47 -12.59
CA ASN A 432 -0.11 -16.05 -12.55
C ASN A 432 0.90 -15.07 -11.94
N ILE A 433 1.72 -15.57 -11.01
CA ILE A 433 2.83 -14.83 -10.42
C ILE A 433 4.13 -15.30 -11.08
N GLN A 434 4.69 -14.49 -11.98
CA GLN A 434 5.92 -14.83 -12.71
C GLN A 434 7.18 -14.64 -11.87
N SER A 435 7.19 -13.68 -10.93
CA SER A 435 8.29 -13.49 -9.98
C SER A 435 7.77 -12.96 -8.64
N LEU A 436 8.41 -13.34 -7.53
CA LEU A 436 8.09 -12.90 -6.18
C LEU A 436 9.37 -12.55 -5.40
N ASN A 437 9.64 -11.27 -5.19
CA ASN A 437 10.86 -10.81 -4.51
C ASN A 437 10.53 -10.19 -3.16
N TYR A 438 11.10 -10.70 -2.07
CA TYR A 438 11.02 -10.04 -0.77
C TYR A 438 12.06 -8.92 -0.66
N SER A 439 11.66 -7.76 -0.12
CA SER A 439 12.58 -6.68 0.26
C SER A 439 12.59 -6.48 1.77
N PRO A 440 13.74 -6.66 2.43
CA PRO A 440 13.88 -6.39 3.87
C PRO A 440 13.89 -4.89 4.21
N LEU A 441 13.98 -4.00 3.22
CA LEU A 441 14.00 -2.55 3.45
C LEU A 441 12.64 -2.00 3.90
N ASP A 442 11.56 -2.57 3.39
CA ASP A 442 10.19 -2.10 3.63
C ASP A 442 9.22 -3.24 3.96
N HIS A 443 9.75 -4.46 4.16
CA HIS A 443 9.01 -5.67 4.48
C HIS A 443 7.88 -5.94 3.50
N LYS A 444 8.18 -5.87 2.20
CA LYS A 444 7.20 -6.10 1.13
C LYS A 444 7.61 -7.21 0.18
N LEU A 445 6.61 -7.88 -0.36
CA LEU A 445 6.72 -8.74 -1.53
C LEU A 445 6.49 -7.91 -2.78
N TYR A 446 7.47 -7.90 -3.67
CA TYR A 446 7.46 -7.31 -5.00
C TYR A 446 7.11 -8.39 -6.01
N VAL A 447 5.91 -8.29 -6.57
CA VAL A 447 5.32 -9.32 -7.44
C VAL A 447 5.26 -8.79 -8.86
N PHE A 448 5.75 -9.57 -9.82
CA PHE A 448 5.49 -9.34 -11.23
C PHE A 448 4.48 -10.38 -11.71
N SER A 449 3.32 -9.90 -12.14
CA SER A 449 2.15 -10.75 -12.38
C SER A 449 1.42 -10.29 -13.63
N ASP A 450 1.53 -11.05 -14.71
CA ASP A 450 0.88 -10.80 -16.02
C ASP A 450 1.03 -9.35 -16.52
N ALA A 451 2.27 -8.82 -16.51
CA ALA A 451 2.67 -7.43 -16.85
C ALA A 451 2.42 -6.35 -15.77
N TYR A 452 1.82 -6.71 -14.64
CA TYR A 452 1.60 -5.81 -13.51
C TYR A 452 2.72 -5.91 -12.49
N ALA A 453 3.16 -4.74 -12.02
CA ALA A 453 4.03 -4.58 -10.87
C ALA A 453 3.17 -4.35 -9.62
N ILE A 454 3.23 -5.27 -8.66
CA ILE A 454 2.33 -5.33 -7.50
C ILE A 454 3.15 -5.47 -6.21
N THR A 455 2.74 -4.79 -5.13
CA THR A 455 3.35 -4.97 -3.81
C THR A 455 2.36 -5.46 -2.76
N TYR A 456 2.83 -6.34 -1.88
CA TYR A 456 2.11 -6.79 -0.70
C TYR A 456 2.96 -6.57 0.55
N ASP A 457 2.33 -6.19 1.66
CA ASP A 457 2.97 -6.08 2.96
C ASP A 457 3.10 -7.46 3.60
N VAL A 458 4.24 -7.69 4.22
CA VAL A 458 4.53 -8.91 4.98
C VAL A 458 4.40 -8.58 6.47
N ILE A 459 3.57 -9.34 7.19
CA ILE A 459 3.28 -9.12 8.61
C ILE A 459 3.94 -10.23 9.43
N PHE A 460 4.66 -9.82 10.48
CA PHE A 460 5.38 -10.71 11.39
C PHE A 460 4.87 -10.57 12.84
N GLU A 461 5.02 -11.62 13.64
CA GLU A 461 4.69 -11.66 15.08
C GLU A 461 5.81 -12.28 15.93
#